data_AF-A0A939VPS4-F1
#
_entry.id   AF-A0A939VPS4-F1
#
_cell.length_a   1.000
_cell.length_b   1.000
_cell.length_c   1.000
_cell.angle_alpha   90.00
_cell.angle_beta   90.00
_cell.angle_gamma   90.00
#
_symmetry.space_group_name_H-M   'P 1'
#
loop_
_entity.id
_entity.type
_entity.pdbx_description
1 polymer ?
#
loop_
_entity_poly.entity_id
_entity_poly.type
_entity_poly.pdbx_seq_one_letter_code
_entity_poly.pdbx_strand_id
1 'polypeptide(L)'
;ILLSRQVGVPYIVVVLNKCDMVDDPELIELVEMEVTEQLEEYGFTDCPIVKGSALKALEDPSSEWGDKIMELMDTVDSYIPDPQRDTDKPFLMPVEDVFTITGRGTVATGRVERGTLHMSDEVEIIGIKEETQKSVVTGIEMFRKLLDEAQAGDNIGVLLRGINRTDIERGQVLAKPGTVKCHKKFTAQVYVLTKDEGGRHTPFFNNYRPQFYFRTTDVTGVCNLPAGTEMCMPGDNVEMTIELIHPIAMEQGLTFAIREGGRTVGSGRVATIIE
;
A
#
# COMPACT_ATOMS: atom_id res chain seq x y z
N ILE A 1 -3.51 12.45 -0.22
CA ILE A 1 -3.59 12.35 1.26
C ILE A 1 -4.48 11.18 1.68
N LEU A 2 -5.75 11.16 1.26
CA LEU A 2 -6.68 10.06 1.55
C LEU A 2 -6.11 8.65 1.32
N LEU A 3 -5.58 8.36 0.13
CA LEU A 3 -4.98 7.05 -0.16
C LEU A 3 -3.81 6.71 0.78
N SER A 4 -2.98 7.69 1.13
CA SER A 4 -1.87 7.51 2.07
C SER A 4 -2.39 7.01 3.41
N ARG A 5 -3.48 7.60 3.94
CA ARG A 5 -4.12 7.12 5.16
C ARG A 5 -4.61 5.68 5.04
N GLN A 6 -5.22 5.34 3.90
CA GLN A 6 -5.83 4.02 3.68
C GLN A 6 -4.81 2.88 3.55
N VAL A 7 -3.64 3.17 2.98
CA VAL A 7 -2.52 2.21 2.91
C VAL A 7 -1.63 2.25 4.16
N GLY A 8 -2.06 2.95 5.20
CA GLY A 8 -1.40 2.96 6.50
C GLY A 8 -0.12 3.81 6.57
N VAL A 9 0.02 4.84 5.72
CA VAL A 9 1.11 5.81 5.85
C VAL A 9 0.93 6.59 7.16
N PRO A 10 1.90 6.52 8.10
CA PRO A 10 1.72 7.11 9.43
C PRO A 10 2.12 8.60 9.50
N TYR A 11 3.05 9.05 8.66
CA TYR A 11 3.59 10.41 8.67
C TYR A 11 3.65 10.98 7.25
N ILE A 12 3.42 12.29 7.13
CA ILE A 12 3.58 13.06 5.89
C ILE A 12 4.46 14.27 6.20
N VAL A 13 5.46 14.50 5.36
CA VAL A 13 6.22 15.76 5.27
C VAL A 13 5.87 16.37 3.92
N VAL A 14 5.60 17.67 3.89
CA VAL A 14 5.16 18.38 2.69
C VAL A 14 6.29 19.25 2.15
N VAL A 15 6.40 19.30 0.83
CA VAL A 15 7.18 20.31 0.13
C VAL A 15 6.23 21.14 -0.74
N LEU A 16 6.11 22.44 -0.44
CA LEU A 16 5.51 23.39 -1.36
C LEU A 16 6.54 23.71 -2.44
N ASN A 17 6.46 22.96 -3.54
CA ASN A 17 7.38 23.09 -4.66
C ASN A 17 6.98 24.25 -5.59
N LYS A 18 7.93 24.71 -6.41
CA LYS A 18 7.79 25.84 -7.36
C LYS A 18 7.63 27.21 -6.71
N CYS A 19 8.15 27.40 -5.50
CA CYS A 19 8.17 28.72 -4.88
C CYS A 19 9.00 29.75 -5.67
N ASP A 20 9.90 29.32 -6.57
CA ASP A 20 10.62 30.19 -7.50
C ASP A 20 9.73 30.87 -8.57
N MET A 21 8.50 30.37 -8.74
CA MET A 21 7.51 30.89 -9.69
C MET A 21 6.46 31.79 -9.03
N VAL A 22 6.55 32.00 -7.71
CA VAL A 22 5.56 32.72 -6.92
C VAL A 22 6.25 33.87 -6.19
N ASP A 23 6.03 35.09 -6.67
CA ASP A 23 6.63 36.30 -6.11
C ASP A 23 5.85 36.85 -4.90
N ASP A 24 4.62 36.37 -4.67
CA ASP A 24 3.71 36.84 -3.62
C ASP A 24 3.76 35.92 -2.38
N PRO A 25 4.34 36.38 -1.24
CA PRO A 25 4.39 35.60 -0.01
C PRO A 25 3.00 35.27 0.56
N GLU A 26 2.01 36.14 0.38
CA GLU A 26 0.65 35.92 0.91
C GLU A 26 -0.02 34.72 0.24
N LEU A 27 0.25 34.52 -1.06
CA LEU A 27 -0.25 33.36 -1.80
C LEU A 27 0.38 32.05 -1.27
N ILE A 28 1.67 32.07 -0.92
CA ILE A 28 2.35 30.90 -0.37
C ILE A 28 1.78 30.54 1.00
N GLU A 29 1.54 31.53 1.86
CA GLU A 29 0.91 31.34 3.17
C GLU A 29 -0.52 30.79 3.04
N LEU A 30 -1.30 31.30 2.07
CA LEU A 30 -2.64 30.78 1.80
C LEU A 30 -2.60 29.29 1.39
N VAL A 31 -1.69 28.91 0.50
CA VAL A 31 -1.53 27.52 0.07
C VAL A 31 -1.09 26.62 1.23
N GLU A 32 -0.21 27.13 2.10
CA GLU A 32 0.22 26.42 3.30
C GLU A 32 -0.96 26.12 4.24
N MET A 33 -1.85 27.10 4.44
CA MET A 33 -3.08 26.93 5.21
C MET A 33 -4.01 25.89 4.58
N GLU A 34 -4.30 26.00 3.28
CA GLU A 34 -5.18 25.06 2.57
C GLU A 34 -4.66 23.62 2.61
N VAL A 35 -3.33 23.43 2.46
CA VAL A 35 -2.71 22.10 2.56
C VAL A 35 -2.79 21.55 3.98
N THR A 36 -2.60 22.40 4.99
CA THR A 36 -2.72 22.00 6.39
C THR A 36 -4.15 21.55 6.70
N GLU A 37 -5.16 22.32 6.31
CA GLU A 37 -6.57 21.97 6.50
C GLU A 37 -6.92 20.64 5.82
N GLN A 38 -6.43 20.41 4.60
CA GLN A 38 -6.63 19.13 3.89
C GLN A 38 -5.94 17.94 4.57
N LEU A 39 -4.75 18.13 5.15
CA LEU A 39 -4.07 17.08 5.89
C LEU A 39 -4.83 16.71 7.16
N GLU A 40 -5.28 17.72 7.89
CA GLU A 40 -6.06 17.56 9.13
C GLU A 40 -7.40 16.86 8.87
N GLU A 41 -8.09 17.18 7.77
CA GLU A 41 -9.33 16.51 7.36
C GLU A 41 -9.17 14.99 7.25
N TYR A 42 -7.99 14.52 6.82
CA TYR A 42 -7.68 13.09 6.71
C TYR A 42 -6.88 12.52 7.90
N GLY A 43 -6.80 13.27 9.01
CA GLY A 43 -6.20 12.82 10.27
C GLY A 43 -4.67 12.86 10.30
N PHE A 44 -4.05 13.72 9.50
CA PHE A 44 -2.64 14.05 9.57
C PHE A 44 -2.47 15.45 10.17
N THR A 45 -2.18 15.52 11.47
CA THR A 45 -1.97 16.79 12.18
C THR A 45 -0.48 17.14 12.21
N ASP A 46 -0.17 18.43 12.40
CA ASP A 46 1.18 18.93 12.68
C ASP A 46 2.24 18.54 11.62
N CYS A 47 1.83 18.33 10.37
CA CYS A 47 2.73 17.94 9.29
C CYS A 47 3.67 19.09 8.92
N PRO A 48 5.00 18.89 8.94
CA PRO A 48 5.94 19.92 8.53
C PRO A 48 5.79 20.27 7.05
N ILE A 49 5.90 21.56 6.75
CA ILE A 49 5.83 22.10 5.40
C ILE A 49 7.12 22.86 5.08
N VAL A 50 7.86 22.40 4.07
CA VAL A 50 9.08 23.06 3.57
C VAL A 50 8.77 23.76 2.24
N LYS A 51 9.10 25.05 2.15
CA LYS A 51 8.93 25.87 0.93
C LYS A 51 10.18 25.75 0.07
N GLY A 52 10.04 25.40 -1.20
CA GLY A 52 11.21 25.12 -2.04
C GLY A 52 10.98 25.14 -3.55
N SER A 53 12.08 24.97 -4.28
CA SER A 53 12.10 24.77 -5.73
C SER A 53 13.02 23.61 -6.07
N ALA A 54 12.43 22.45 -6.37
CA ALA A 54 13.18 21.27 -6.77
C ALA A 54 13.95 21.49 -8.09
N LEU A 55 13.44 22.34 -8.98
CA LEU A 55 14.11 22.67 -10.23
C LEU A 55 15.37 23.49 -9.97
N LYS A 56 15.25 24.59 -9.21
CA LYS A 56 16.40 25.47 -8.92
C LYS A 56 17.46 24.77 -8.08
N ALA A 57 17.05 23.93 -7.13
CA ALA A 57 17.97 23.10 -6.35
C ALA A 57 18.75 22.11 -7.23
N LEU A 58 18.13 21.58 -8.28
CA LEU A 58 18.81 20.68 -9.21
C LEU A 58 19.75 21.43 -10.17
N GLU A 59 19.35 22.62 -10.62
CA GLU A 59 20.17 23.49 -11.47
C GLU A 59 21.42 24.01 -10.75
N ASP A 60 21.26 24.42 -9.48
CA ASP A 60 22.35 24.86 -8.62
C ASP A 60 22.15 24.37 -7.17
N PRO A 61 22.77 23.23 -6.80
CA PRO A 61 22.69 22.68 -5.45
C PRO A 61 23.32 23.54 -4.36
N SER A 62 24.12 24.56 -4.71
CA SER A 62 24.72 25.50 -3.74
C SER A 62 23.89 26.77 -3.54
N SER A 63 22.74 26.87 -4.20
CA SER A 63 21.81 27.97 -4.03
C SER A 63 20.95 27.81 -2.77
N GLU A 64 20.22 28.86 -2.41
CA GLU A 64 19.22 28.82 -1.32
C GLU A 64 18.19 27.68 -1.49
N TRP A 65 17.92 27.28 -2.73
CA TRP A 65 17.00 26.18 -3.03
C TRP A 65 17.62 24.81 -2.73
N GLY A 66 18.94 24.69 -2.87
CA GLY A 66 19.70 23.53 -2.41
C GLY A 66 19.61 23.39 -0.89
N ASP A 67 19.74 24.50 -0.15
CA ASP A 67 19.57 24.52 1.31
C ASP A 67 18.16 24.08 1.73
N LYS A 68 17.11 24.44 0.96
CA LYS A 68 15.74 23.95 1.21
C LYS A 68 15.56 22.45 1.03
N ILE A 69 16.34 21.80 0.18
CA ILE A 69 16.34 20.33 0.09
C ILE A 69 17.03 19.72 1.32
N MET A 70 18.10 20.32 1.81
CA MET A 70 18.74 19.87 3.05
C MET A 70 17.79 20.04 4.25
N GLU A 71 17.11 21.19 4.36
CA GLU A 71 16.06 21.43 5.37
C GLU A 71 14.94 20.39 5.31
N LEU A 72 14.51 20.00 4.10
CA LEU A 72 13.55 18.91 3.92
C LEU A 72 14.08 17.58 4.46
N MET A 73 15.32 17.21 4.15
CA MET A 73 15.88 15.94 4.62
C MET A 73 16.07 15.94 6.14
N ASP A 74 16.53 17.05 6.71
CA ASP A 74 16.63 17.23 8.18
C ASP A 74 15.24 17.15 8.84
N THR A 75 14.22 17.71 8.19
CA THR A 75 12.82 17.61 8.64
C THR A 75 12.31 16.17 8.58
N VAL A 76 12.63 15.41 7.52
CA VAL A 76 12.31 13.98 7.43
C VAL A 76 12.98 13.19 8.55
N ASP A 77 14.27 13.40 8.78
CA ASP A 77 15.05 12.71 9.81
C ASP A 77 14.54 13.00 11.23
N SER A 78 14.03 14.20 11.48
CA SER A 78 13.55 14.62 12.81
C SER A 78 12.07 14.32 13.06
N TYR A 79 11.23 14.41 12.02
CA TYR A 79 9.78 14.25 12.14
C TYR A 79 9.31 12.80 11.97
N ILE A 80 9.94 12.03 11.08
CA ILE A 80 9.57 10.63 10.83
C ILE A 80 10.39 9.75 11.76
N PRO A 81 9.80 9.19 12.84
CA PRO A 81 10.55 8.32 13.73
C PRO A 81 11.00 7.05 13.00
N ASP A 82 12.11 6.49 13.47
CA ASP A 82 12.53 5.17 13.04
C ASP A 82 11.38 4.17 13.20
N PRO A 83 10.93 3.52 12.11
CA PRO A 83 9.81 2.62 12.18
C PRO A 83 10.17 1.43 13.05
N GLN A 84 9.31 1.10 14.02
CA GLN A 84 9.39 -0.19 14.69
C GLN A 84 9.13 -1.29 13.67
N ARG A 85 10.18 -2.00 13.30
CA ARG A 85 10.09 -3.14 12.38
C ARG A 85 9.39 -4.28 13.10
N ASP A 86 8.29 -4.75 12.52
CA ASP A 86 7.49 -5.89 13.00
C ASP A 86 8.23 -7.24 12.81
N THR A 87 9.48 -7.34 13.28
CA THR A 87 10.38 -8.48 13.04
C THR A 87 9.99 -9.75 13.79
N ASP A 88 9.30 -9.62 14.93
CA ASP A 88 8.84 -10.76 15.74
C ASP A 88 7.59 -11.45 15.17
N LYS A 89 6.94 -10.86 14.16
CA LYS A 89 5.75 -11.45 13.52
C LYS A 89 6.14 -12.52 12.49
N PRO A 90 5.24 -13.44 12.12
CA PRO A 90 5.50 -14.36 11.03
C PRO A 90 5.78 -13.63 9.71
N PHE A 91 6.80 -14.10 8.98
CA PHE A 91 7.20 -13.54 7.69
C PHE A 91 6.02 -13.40 6.71
N LEU A 92 5.88 -12.22 6.11
CA LEU A 92 4.97 -11.95 5.01
C LEU A 92 5.61 -10.88 4.10
N MET A 93 5.69 -11.19 2.81
CA MET A 93 6.14 -10.27 1.76
C MET A 93 5.17 -10.32 0.58
N PRO A 94 4.47 -9.23 0.26
CA PRO A 94 3.63 -9.15 -0.93
C PRO A 94 4.50 -9.16 -2.19
N VAL A 95 4.09 -9.92 -3.21
CA VAL A 95 4.81 -9.99 -4.49
C VAL A 95 4.41 -8.79 -5.35
N GLU A 96 5.38 -7.95 -5.67
CA GLU A 96 5.23 -6.76 -6.52
C GLU A 96 5.57 -7.05 -7.98
N ASP A 97 6.64 -7.82 -8.23
CA ASP A 97 7.05 -8.24 -9.58
C ASP A 97 7.83 -9.57 -9.54
N VAL A 98 7.87 -10.27 -10.68
CA VAL A 98 8.50 -11.59 -10.83
C VAL A 98 9.42 -11.62 -12.04
N PHE A 99 10.68 -11.96 -11.79
CA PHE A 99 11.74 -12.07 -12.79
C PHE A 99 12.26 -13.49 -12.92
N THR A 100 12.83 -13.81 -14.08
CA THR A 100 13.65 -15.01 -14.27
C THR A 100 15.08 -14.58 -14.52
N ILE A 101 15.99 -15.03 -13.66
CA ILE A 101 17.42 -14.85 -13.86
C ILE A 101 17.97 -16.12 -14.51
N THR A 102 18.46 -15.97 -15.74
CA THR A 102 19.07 -17.08 -16.51
C THR A 102 20.14 -17.78 -15.68
N GLY A 103 20.00 -19.08 -15.49
CA GLY A 103 20.94 -19.91 -14.73
C GLY A 103 20.82 -19.82 -13.19
N ARG A 104 19.94 -18.97 -12.63
CA ARG A 104 19.67 -18.93 -11.19
C ARG A 104 18.25 -19.38 -10.84
N GLY A 105 17.24 -18.96 -11.60
CA GLY A 105 15.83 -19.32 -11.35
C GLY A 105 14.91 -18.11 -11.25
N THR A 106 13.78 -18.30 -10.55
CA THR A 106 12.70 -17.30 -10.43
C THR A 106 12.89 -16.45 -9.19
N VAL A 107 12.86 -15.13 -9.37
CA VAL A 107 12.98 -14.13 -8.30
C VAL A 107 11.66 -13.40 -8.15
N ALA A 108 11.09 -13.45 -6.95
CA ALA A 108 9.95 -12.62 -6.56
C ALA A 108 10.46 -11.39 -5.81
N THR A 109 9.99 -10.21 -6.19
CA THR A 109 10.38 -8.94 -5.56
C THR A 109 9.24 -8.34 -4.77
N GLY A 110 9.56 -7.65 -3.69
CA GLY A 110 8.60 -6.88 -2.92
C GLY A 110 9.19 -6.36 -1.61
N ARG A 111 8.41 -5.52 -0.93
CA ARG A 111 8.73 -5.07 0.42
C ARG A 111 8.31 -6.11 1.45
N VAL A 112 9.19 -6.48 2.38
CA VAL A 112 8.82 -7.32 3.52
C VAL A 112 7.86 -6.53 4.42
N GLU A 113 6.62 -7.00 4.53
CA GLU A 113 5.59 -6.34 5.34
C GLU A 113 5.84 -6.55 6.83
N ARG A 114 6.20 -7.79 7.21
CA ARG A 114 6.45 -8.18 8.59
C ARG A 114 7.33 -9.43 8.67
N GLY A 115 7.92 -9.65 9.84
CA GLY A 115 8.79 -10.77 10.16
C GLY A 115 10.19 -10.68 9.58
N THR A 116 10.88 -11.80 9.66
CA THR A 116 12.23 -12.01 9.12
C THR A 116 12.26 -13.23 8.21
N LEU A 117 13.12 -13.17 7.19
CA LEU A 117 13.36 -14.24 6.24
C LEU A 117 14.85 -14.55 6.21
N HIS A 118 15.20 -15.83 6.30
CA HIS A 118 16.58 -16.27 6.21
C HIS A 118 16.78 -17.15 4.98
N MET A 119 18.04 -17.25 4.57
CA MET A 119 18.46 -18.23 3.60
C MET A 119 18.05 -19.64 4.02
N SER A 120 17.54 -20.44 3.08
CA SER A 120 17.01 -21.79 3.29
C SER A 120 15.69 -21.91 4.04
N ASP A 121 15.04 -20.80 4.41
CA ASP A 121 13.69 -20.86 4.97
C ASP A 121 12.69 -21.45 3.95
N GLU A 122 11.74 -22.23 4.46
CA GLU A 122 10.57 -22.64 3.69
C GLU A 122 9.54 -21.52 3.68
N VAL A 123 8.93 -21.27 2.52
CA VAL A 123 7.88 -20.28 2.32
C VAL A 123 6.71 -20.86 1.55
N GLU A 124 5.52 -20.34 1.82
CA GLU A 124 4.31 -20.58 1.04
C GLU A 124 4.05 -19.42 0.09
N ILE A 125 3.65 -19.73 -1.14
CA ILE A 125 3.17 -18.78 -2.15
C ILE A 125 1.64 -18.86 -2.14
N ILE A 126 0.99 -17.78 -1.70
CA ILE A 126 -0.43 -17.77 -1.35
C ILE A 126 -1.16 -16.63 -2.08
N GLY A 127 -2.38 -16.89 -2.54
CA GLY A 127 -3.25 -15.90 -3.19
C GLY A 127 -3.43 -16.15 -4.69
N ILE A 128 -4.53 -15.61 -5.24
CA ILE A 128 -4.97 -15.67 -6.66
C ILE A 128 -5.29 -17.09 -7.15
N LYS A 129 -4.33 -18.01 -7.03
CA LYS A 129 -4.48 -19.43 -7.32
C LYS A 129 -5.06 -20.16 -6.11
N GLU A 130 -5.85 -21.21 -6.37
CA GLU A 130 -6.49 -21.98 -5.30
C GLU A 130 -5.50 -22.82 -4.50
N GLU A 131 -4.46 -23.35 -5.16
CA GLU A 131 -3.45 -24.17 -4.51
C GLU A 131 -2.32 -23.32 -3.93
N THR A 132 -2.04 -23.53 -2.64
CA THR A 132 -0.85 -22.99 -1.99
C THR A 132 0.36 -23.82 -2.40
N GLN A 133 1.39 -23.15 -2.93
CA GLN A 133 2.65 -23.78 -3.30
C GLN A 133 3.68 -23.57 -2.20
N LYS A 134 4.59 -24.54 -2.03
CA LYS A 134 5.72 -24.43 -1.12
C LYS A 134 7.02 -24.29 -1.90
N SER A 135 7.93 -23.48 -1.39
CA SER A 135 9.27 -23.34 -1.93
C SER A 135 10.28 -23.13 -0.81
N VAL A 136 11.56 -23.20 -1.17
CA VAL A 136 12.69 -22.92 -0.28
C VAL A 136 13.42 -21.71 -0.82
N VAL A 137 13.74 -20.76 0.07
CA VAL A 137 14.55 -19.59 -0.26
C VAL A 137 15.98 -20.01 -0.54
N THR A 138 16.48 -19.63 -1.70
CA THR A 138 17.84 -19.96 -2.17
C THR A 138 18.71 -18.75 -2.45
N GLY A 139 18.16 -17.56 -2.25
CA GLY A 139 18.86 -16.30 -2.40
C GLY A 139 17.98 -15.17 -1.90
N ILE A 140 18.58 -14.22 -1.19
CA ILE A 140 17.97 -12.95 -0.79
C ILE A 140 18.88 -11.85 -1.32
N GLU A 141 18.33 -10.90 -2.08
CA GLU A 141 19.10 -9.84 -2.71
C GLU A 141 18.43 -8.48 -2.50
N MET A 142 19.21 -7.45 -2.16
CA MET A 142 18.78 -6.06 -2.14
C MET A 142 19.79 -5.22 -2.92
N PHE A 143 19.35 -4.50 -3.96
CA PHE A 143 20.20 -3.64 -4.78
C PHE A 143 21.53 -4.30 -5.24
N ARG A 144 21.47 -5.52 -5.80
CA ARG A 144 22.64 -6.30 -6.26
C ARG A 144 23.59 -6.77 -5.15
N LYS A 145 23.18 -6.69 -3.89
CA LYS A 145 23.90 -7.25 -2.74
C LYS A 145 23.17 -8.48 -2.24
N LEU A 146 23.92 -9.57 -2.05
CA LEU A 146 23.41 -10.76 -1.40
C LEU A 146 23.30 -10.50 0.10
N LEU A 147 22.20 -10.95 0.69
CA LEU A 147 21.93 -10.87 2.11
C LEU A 147 21.74 -12.29 2.68
N ASP A 148 22.16 -12.48 3.94
CA ASP A 148 21.92 -13.72 4.67
C ASP A 148 20.50 -13.77 5.27
N GLU A 149 19.95 -12.59 5.56
CA GLU A 149 18.61 -12.37 6.10
C GLU A 149 17.97 -11.10 5.52
N ALA A 150 16.65 -11.04 5.58
CA ALA A 150 15.88 -9.83 5.34
C ALA A 150 14.80 -9.67 6.42
N GLN A 151 14.40 -8.43 6.67
CA GLN A 151 13.47 -8.11 7.73
C GLN A 151 12.41 -7.10 7.28
N ALA A 152 11.34 -6.96 8.07
CA ALA A 152 10.28 -6.00 7.83
C ALA A 152 10.82 -4.61 7.43
N GLY A 153 10.27 -4.07 6.35
CA GLY A 153 10.66 -2.79 5.75
C GLY A 153 11.63 -2.90 4.56
N ASP A 154 12.38 -4.00 4.44
CA ASP A 154 13.37 -4.22 3.39
C ASP A 154 12.70 -4.47 2.02
N ASN A 155 13.21 -3.83 0.97
CA ASN A 155 12.81 -4.10 -0.42
C ASN A 155 13.78 -5.11 -1.03
N ILE A 156 13.32 -6.35 -1.25
CA ILE A 156 14.19 -7.47 -1.60
C ILE A 156 13.71 -8.21 -2.85
N GLY A 157 14.64 -8.93 -3.48
CA GLY A 157 14.37 -10.04 -4.37
C GLY A 157 14.65 -11.37 -3.68
N VAL A 158 13.69 -12.30 -3.74
CA VAL A 158 13.76 -13.64 -3.15
C VAL A 158 13.84 -14.68 -4.26
N LEU A 159 14.94 -15.42 -4.33
CA LEU A 159 15.14 -16.52 -5.28
C LEU A 159 14.52 -17.80 -4.74
N LEU A 160 13.56 -18.37 -5.49
CA LEU A 160 12.74 -19.49 -5.06
C LEU A 160 13.14 -20.80 -5.77
N ARG A 161 13.35 -21.86 -4.99
CA ARG A 161 13.70 -23.18 -5.51
C ARG A 161 12.50 -23.83 -6.20
N GLY A 162 12.71 -24.29 -7.44
CA GLY A 162 11.74 -25.15 -8.13
C GLY A 162 10.46 -24.43 -8.57
N ILE A 163 10.43 -23.10 -8.50
CA ILE A 163 9.30 -22.28 -8.95
C ILE A 163 9.64 -21.71 -10.33
N ASN A 164 8.74 -21.87 -11.30
CA ASN A 164 8.85 -21.17 -12.58
C ASN A 164 8.15 -19.82 -12.50
N ARG A 165 8.50 -18.92 -13.42
CA ARG A 165 7.82 -17.61 -13.54
C ARG A 165 6.31 -17.72 -13.75
N THR A 166 5.82 -18.79 -14.35
CA THR A 166 4.37 -19.03 -14.53
C THR A 166 3.67 -19.47 -13.25
N ASP A 167 4.43 -19.95 -12.27
CA ASP A 167 3.91 -20.56 -11.05
C ASP A 167 3.65 -19.51 -9.96
N ILE A 168 4.30 -18.35 -10.07
CA ILE A 168 4.17 -17.21 -9.16
C ILE A 168 3.85 -15.92 -9.92
N GLU A 169 2.96 -15.09 -9.39
CA GLU A 169 2.57 -13.83 -10.02
C GLU A 169 2.37 -12.69 -9.01
N ARG A 170 2.33 -11.45 -9.53
CA ARG A 170 2.02 -10.25 -8.76
C ARG A 170 0.66 -10.40 -8.09
N GLY A 171 0.56 -9.95 -6.83
CA GLY A 171 -0.66 -10.04 -6.04
C GLY A 171 -0.77 -11.35 -5.24
N GLN A 172 0.19 -12.26 -5.36
CA GLN A 172 0.41 -13.29 -4.35
C GLN A 172 1.25 -12.73 -3.19
N VAL A 173 1.36 -13.49 -2.12
CA VAL A 173 2.28 -13.22 -1.00
C VAL A 173 3.21 -14.40 -0.80
N LEU A 174 4.46 -14.12 -0.42
CA LEU A 174 5.33 -15.10 0.24
C LEU A 174 5.08 -15.01 1.74
N ALA A 175 4.78 -16.13 2.39
CA ALA A 175 4.52 -16.15 3.82
C ALA A 175 5.19 -17.33 4.52
N LYS A 176 5.41 -17.19 5.82
CA LYS A 176 5.80 -18.32 6.68
C LYS A 176 4.71 -19.41 6.58
N PRO A 177 5.07 -20.68 6.37
CA PRO A 177 4.08 -21.74 6.15
C PRO A 177 3.02 -21.84 7.25
N GLY A 178 1.76 -21.94 6.85
CA GLY A 178 0.60 -22.09 7.76
C GLY A 178 0.19 -20.84 8.52
N THR A 179 0.79 -19.68 8.24
CA THR A 179 0.53 -18.43 9.00
C THR A 179 -0.48 -17.50 8.34
N VAL A 180 -0.72 -17.67 7.04
CA VAL A 180 -1.66 -16.86 6.26
C VAL A 180 -2.60 -17.81 5.52
N LYS A 181 -3.87 -17.40 5.38
CA LYS A 181 -4.89 -18.16 4.66
C LYS A 181 -5.53 -17.32 3.56
N CYS A 182 -6.01 -18.03 2.56
CA CYS A 182 -6.75 -17.48 1.44
C CYS A 182 -8.24 -17.48 1.74
N HIS A 183 -8.90 -16.36 1.45
CA HIS A 183 -10.33 -16.18 1.66
C HIS A 183 -10.98 -15.52 0.45
N LYS A 184 -12.24 -15.85 0.20
CA LYS A 184 -13.08 -15.27 -0.86
C LYS A 184 -14.21 -14.44 -0.28
N LYS A 185 -14.66 -14.71 0.95
CA LYS A 185 -15.83 -14.06 1.53
C LYS A 185 -15.56 -13.49 2.92
N PHE A 186 -15.91 -12.23 3.10
CA PHE A 186 -15.68 -11.52 4.36
C PHE A 186 -16.70 -10.38 4.53
N THR A 187 -16.91 -9.94 5.77
CA THR A 187 -17.53 -8.65 6.05
C THR A 187 -16.47 -7.58 6.17
N ALA A 188 -16.79 -6.35 5.77
CA ALA A 188 -15.91 -5.21 5.90
C ALA A 188 -16.67 -3.94 6.26
N GLN A 189 -16.01 -3.09 7.03
CA GLN A 189 -16.41 -1.70 7.21
C GLN A 189 -15.85 -0.91 6.02
N VAL A 190 -16.72 -0.22 5.28
CA VAL A 190 -16.37 0.49 4.05
C VAL A 190 -16.84 1.93 4.14
N TYR A 191 -15.93 2.86 3.90
CA TYR A 191 -16.23 4.26 3.62
C TYR A 191 -16.31 4.47 2.10
N VAL A 192 -17.42 5.02 1.62
CA VAL A 192 -17.63 5.33 0.20
C VAL A 192 -17.25 6.78 -0.06
N LEU A 193 -16.29 7.00 -0.96
CA LEU A 193 -15.78 8.34 -1.25
C LEU A 193 -16.85 9.19 -1.91
N THR A 194 -16.98 10.42 -1.43
CA THR A 194 -17.81 11.47 -2.04
C THR A 194 -17.24 11.91 -3.39
N LYS A 195 -18.05 12.67 -4.14
CA LYS A 195 -17.62 13.29 -5.39
C LYS A 195 -16.38 14.18 -5.21
N ASP A 196 -16.37 14.98 -4.14
CA ASP A 196 -15.35 16.00 -3.93
C ASP A 196 -14.00 15.37 -3.54
N GLU A 197 -14.03 14.18 -2.94
CA GLU A 197 -12.88 13.31 -2.71
C GLU A 197 -12.43 12.51 -3.95
N GLY A 198 -13.04 12.75 -5.11
CA GLY A 198 -12.74 12.07 -6.37
C GLY A 198 -13.42 10.71 -6.54
N GLY A 199 -14.38 10.38 -5.67
CA GLY A 199 -15.15 9.15 -5.66
C GLY A 199 -16.35 9.15 -6.60
N ARG A 200 -17.49 8.64 -6.11
CA ARG A 200 -18.70 8.45 -6.91
C ARG A 200 -19.61 9.69 -6.87
N HIS A 201 -20.33 9.90 -7.97
CA HIS A 201 -21.43 10.88 -8.03
C HIS A 201 -22.78 10.26 -7.68
N THR A 202 -22.92 8.95 -7.89
CA THR A 202 -24.19 8.23 -7.79
C THR A 202 -24.07 7.06 -6.82
N PRO A 203 -25.18 6.66 -6.18
CA PRO A 203 -25.20 5.49 -5.32
C PRO A 203 -24.84 4.20 -6.08
N PHE A 204 -24.54 3.15 -5.32
CA PHE A 204 -24.51 1.78 -5.83
C PHE A 204 -25.46 0.88 -5.04
N PHE A 205 -25.80 -0.25 -5.64
CA PHE A 205 -26.78 -1.21 -5.13
C PHE A 205 -26.11 -2.57 -4.89
N ASN A 206 -26.87 -3.55 -4.39
CA ASN A 206 -26.45 -4.95 -4.39
C ASN A 206 -26.03 -5.43 -5.78
N ASN A 207 -25.09 -6.37 -5.82
CA ASN A 207 -24.41 -6.84 -7.04
C ASN A 207 -23.51 -5.80 -7.70
N TYR A 208 -23.11 -4.76 -6.98
CA TYR A 208 -22.05 -3.87 -7.43
C TYR A 208 -20.72 -4.63 -7.55
N ARG A 209 -20.02 -4.49 -8.69
CA ARG A 209 -18.81 -5.29 -9.02
C ARG A 209 -17.55 -4.44 -9.27
N PRO A 210 -17.00 -3.77 -8.26
CA PRO A 210 -15.76 -3.02 -8.40
C PRO A 210 -14.52 -3.92 -8.32
N GLN A 211 -13.35 -3.31 -8.50
CA GLN A 211 -12.06 -3.92 -8.19
C GLN A 211 -11.65 -3.60 -6.75
N PHE A 212 -11.19 -4.60 -6.01
CA PHE A 212 -10.66 -4.48 -4.66
C PHE A 212 -9.15 -4.61 -4.70
N TYR A 213 -8.46 -3.68 -4.03
CA TYR A 213 -7.01 -3.62 -3.99
C TYR A 213 -6.54 -4.00 -2.59
N PHE A 214 -5.96 -5.20 -2.48
CA PHE A 214 -5.31 -5.72 -1.28
C PHE A 214 -3.81 -5.76 -1.52
N ARG A 215 -3.03 -4.93 -0.82
CA ARG A 215 -1.57 -4.86 -1.01
C ARG A 215 -1.22 -4.62 -2.50
N THR A 216 -0.66 -5.64 -3.16
CA THR A 216 -0.25 -5.62 -4.57
C THR A 216 -1.27 -6.26 -5.51
N THR A 217 -2.33 -6.86 -4.97
CA THR A 217 -3.38 -7.59 -5.68
C THR A 217 -4.57 -6.71 -5.98
N ASP A 218 -5.03 -6.73 -7.21
CA ASP A 218 -6.36 -6.27 -7.60
C ASP A 218 -7.24 -7.46 -8.00
N VAL A 219 -8.47 -7.48 -7.47
CA VAL A 219 -9.41 -8.58 -7.70
C VAL A 219 -10.84 -8.05 -7.76
N THR A 220 -11.62 -8.57 -8.70
CA THR A 220 -13.04 -8.22 -8.77
C THR A 220 -13.79 -8.85 -7.62
N GLY A 221 -14.69 -8.10 -6.99
CA GLY A 221 -15.57 -8.62 -5.96
C GLY A 221 -17.00 -8.15 -6.14
N VAL A 222 -17.92 -8.78 -5.43
CA VAL A 222 -19.34 -8.43 -5.43
C VAL A 222 -19.70 -7.88 -4.05
N CYS A 223 -20.25 -6.67 -4.01
CA CYS A 223 -20.76 -6.06 -2.78
C CYS A 223 -22.20 -6.52 -2.50
N ASN A 224 -22.43 -6.98 -1.27
CA ASN A 224 -23.73 -7.30 -0.72
C ASN A 224 -23.97 -6.44 0.54
N LEU A 225 -24.85 -5.46 0.38
CA LEU A 225 -25.35 -4.57 1.42
C LEU A 225 -26.17 -5.35 2.47
N PRO A 226 -26.23 -4.85 3.71
CA PRO A 226 -26.98 -5.51 4.78
C PRO A 226 -28.49 -5.49 4.51
N ALA A 227 -29.21 -6.40 5.14
CA ALA A 227 -30.66 -6.48 5.00
C ALA A 227 -31.32 -5.15 5.40
N GLY A 228 -32.21 -4.63 4.55
CA GLY A 228 -32.87 -3.33 4.75
C GLY A 228 -32.13 -2.14 4.14
N THR A 229 -30.90 -2.33 3.64
CA THR A 229 -30.15 -1.29 2.91
C THR A 229 -30.24 -1.56 1.41
N GLU A 230 -31.01 -0.74 0.69
CA GLU A 230 -31.21 -0.90 -0.75
C GLU A 230 -30.04 -0.34 -1.57
N MET A 231 -29.45 0.77 -1.11
CA MET A 231 -28.38 1.47 -1.80
C MET A 231 -27.40 2.10 -0.81
N CYS A 232 -26.19 2.37 -1.27
CA CYS A 232 -25.16 3.08 -0.52
C CYS A 232 -24.79 4.37 -1.25
N MET A 233 -24.83 5.50 -0.53
CA MET A 233 -24.56 6.83 -1.05
C MET A 233 -23.07 7.17 -0.91
N PRO A 234 -22.51 8.01 -1.81
CA PRO A 234 -21.21 8.63 -1.59
C PRO A 234 -21.20 9.40 -0.26
N GLY A 235 -20.21 9.14 0.59
CA GLY A 235 -20.07 9.67 1.95
C GLY A 235 -20.50 8.71 3.07
N ASP A 236 -21.17 7.60 2.74
CA ASP A 236 -21.63 6.64 3.73
C ASP A 236 -20.48 5.80 4.31
N ASN A 237 -20.63 5.44 5.59
CA ASN A 237 -19.91 4.34 6.22
C ASN A 237 -20.87 3.15 6.37
N VAL A 238 -20.56 2.04 5.74
CA VAL A 238 -21.44 0.86 5.70
C VAL A 238 -20.65 -0.42 5.96
N GLU A 239 -21.24 -1.30 6.76
CA GLU A 239 -20.78 -2.68 6.87
C GLU A 239 -21.42 -3.52 5.76
N MET A 240 -20.62 -4.16 4.92
CA MET A 240 -21.12 -5.00 3.82
C MET A 240 -20.38 -6.33 3.73
N THR A 241 -21.01 -7.31 3.12
CA THR A 241 -20.38 -8.59 2.77
C THR A 241 -19.79 -8.50 1.37
N ILE A 242 -18.53 -8.87 1.20
CA ILE A 242 -17.82 -8.86 -0.08
C ILE A 242 -17.45 -10.29 -0.44
N GLU A 243 -17.69 -10.66 -1.71
CA GLU A 243 -17.32 -11.96 -2.28
C GLU A 243 -16.40 -11.76 -3.49
N LEU A 244 -15.16 -12.24 -3.40
CA LEU A 244 -14.11 -12.08 -4.41
C LEU A 244 -14.13 -13.23 -5.42
N ILE A 245 -13.83 -12.94 -6.69
CA ILE A 245 -13.77 -13.97 -7.74
C ILE A 245 -12.58 -14.93 -7.60
N HIS A 246 -11.52 -14.49 -6.90
CA HIS A 246 -10.31 -15.27 -6.62
C HIS A 246 -9.99 -15.21 -5.12
N PRO A 247 -9.40 -16.27 -4.54
CA PRO A 247 -9.01 -16.28 -3.15
C PRO A 247 -7.83 -15.32 -2.91
N ILE A 248 -7.92 -14.49 -1.88
CA ILE A 248 -6.88 -13.54 -1.50
C ILE A 248 -6.35 -13.85 -0.11
N ALA A 249 -5.02 -13.73 0.05
CA ALA A 249 -4.35 -13.79 1.33
C ALA A 249 -4.78 -12.60 2.21
N MET A 250 -5.68 -12.84 3.18
CA MET A 250 -6.22 -11.78 4.03
C MET A 250 -6.36 -12.21 5.49
N GLU A 251 -6.39 -11.20 6.36
CA GLU A 251 -6.58 -11.35 7.80
C GLU A 251 -7.56 -10.29 8.28
N GLN A 252 -8.18 -10.55 9.43
CA GLN A 252 -9.02 -9.56 10.08
C GLN A 252 -8.21 -8.27 10.33
N GLY A 253 -8.80 -7.14 9.98
CA GLY A 253 -8.18 -5.82 10.11
C GLY A 253 -7.35 -5.38 8.91
N LEU A 254 -7.14 -6.23 7.90
CA LEU A 254 -6.46 -5.84 6.66
C LEU A 254 -7.24 -4.71 5.96
N THR A 255 -6.55 -3.65 5.57
CA THR A 255 -7.13 -2.54 4.81
C THR A 255 -7.08 -2.79 3.31
N PHE A 256 -8.01 -2.18 2.58
CA PHE A 256 -8.10 -2.28 1.13
C PHE A 256 -8.74 -1.04 0.52
N ALA A 257 -8.49 -0.81 -0.77
CA ALA A 257 -9.17 0.22 -1.54
C ALA A 257 -10.16 -0.41 -2.54
N ILE A 258 -11.23 0.31 -2.86
CA ILE A 258 -12.23 -0.07 -3.86
C ILE A 258 -12.09 0.88 -5.04
N ARG A 259 -11.92 0.36 -6.25
CA ARG A 259 -11.75 1.15 -7.47
C ARG A 259 -12.71 0.73 -8.58
N GLU A 260 -13.15 1.71 -9.36
CA GLU A 260 -13.95 1.54 -10.56
C GLU A 260 -13.51 2.56 -11.62
N GLY A 261 -13.39 2.12 -12.88
CA GLY A 261 -13.10 3.04 -13.99
C GLY A 261 -11.81 3.86 -13.81
N GLY A 262 -10.81 3.28 -13.10
CA GLY A 262 -9.54 3.96 -12.78
C GLY A 262 -9.60 4.92 -11.59
N ARG A 263 -10.75 5.10 -10.94
CA ARG A 263 -10.91 5.98 -9.76
C ARG A 263 -11.08 5.18 -8.48
N THR A 264 -10.61 5.72 -7.36
CA THR A 264 -10.91 5.18 -6.03
C THR A 264 -12.30 5.64 -5.64
N VAL A 265 -13.17 4.69 -5.33
CA VAL A 265 -14.59 4.92 -5.01
C VAL A 265 -14.93 4.55 -3.57
N GLY A 266 -14.07 3.79 -2.90
CA GLY A 266 -14.25 3.41 -1.52
C GLY A 266 -12.93 3.00 -0.88
N SER A 267 -12.95 2.91 0.44
CA SER A 267 -11.89 2.35 1.26
C SER A 267 -12.49 1.48 2.34
N GLY A 268 -11.84 0.40 2.71
CA GLY A 268 -12.41 -0.52 3.68
C GLY A 268 -11.39 -1.27 4.51
N ARG A 269 -11.90 -1.88 5.57
CA ARG A 269 -11.15 -2.73 6.47
C ARG A 269 -11.90 -4.03 6.70
N VAL A 270 -11.21 -5.16 6.51
CA VAL A 270 -11.77 -6.50 6.76
C VAL A 270 -12.20 -6.59 8.22
N ALA A 271 -13.50 -6.81 8.45
CA ALA A 271 -14.10 -6.87 9.77
C ALA A 271 -14.16 -8.31 10.29
N THR A 272 -14.71 -9.24 9.51
CA THR A 272 -14.79 -10.67 9.84
C THR A 272 -14.60 -11.53 8.60
N ILE A 273 -13.83 -12.61 8.72
CA ILE A 273 -13.65 -13.59 7.64
C ILE A 273 -14.77 -14.64 7.71
N ILE A 274 -15.39 -14.93 6.57
CA ILE A 274 -16.50 -15.90 6.45
C ILE A 274 -16.01 -17.18 5.77
N GLU A 275 -15.34 -17.05 4.63
CA GLU A 275 -14.86 -18.16 3.78
C GLU A 275 -13.51 -17.84 3.17
#